data_AF-A0A5D2LLA2-F1
#
_entry.id   AF-A0A5D2LLA2-F1
#
_cell.length_a   1.000
_cell.length_b   1.000
_cell.length_c   1.000
_cell.angle_alpha   90.00
_cell.angle_beta   90.00
_cell.angle_gamma   90.00
#
_symmetry.space_group_name_H-M   'P 1'
#
loop_
_entity.id
_entity.type
_entity.pdbx_description
1 polymer ?
#
loop_
_entity_poly.entity_id
_entity_poly.type
_entity_poly.pdbx_seq_one_letter_code
_entity_poly.pdbx_strand_id
1 'polypeptide(L)' 'MITLDAPSFIFVMQHARNCAFHEEVYRAYITQASNGDLDNTPIINQILKLRLKKAKLLNYNNYAEVYHRLC' A
#
# COMPACT_ATOMS: atom_id res chain seq x y z
N MET A 1 1.26 -21.16 -14.48
CA MET A 1 1.36 -19.68 -14.44
C MET A 1 1.04 -19.26 -13.01
N ILE A 2 1.91 -18.49 -12.36
CA ILE A 2 1.72 -17.97 -11.00
C ILE A 2 1.34 -16.50 -11.10
N THR A 3 0.34 -16.08 -10.33
CA THR A 3 -0.13 -14.68 -10.23
C THR A 3 0.10 -14.16 -8.82
N LEU A 4 -0.08 -12.85 -8.63
CA LEU A 4 0.09 -12.17 -7.34
C LEU A 4 -1.24 -11.95 -6.60
N ASP A 5 -2.33 -12.58 -7.04
CA ASP A 5 -3.59 -12.61 -6.26
C ASP A 5 -3.42 -13.40 -4.97
N ALA A 6 -4.26 -13.11 -3.98
CA ALA A 6 -4.11 -13.67 -2.65
C ALA A 6 -4.04 -15.22 -2.62
N PRO A 7 -4.92 -15.97 -3.30
CA PRO A 7 -4.83 -17.43 -3.32
C PRO A 7 -3.47 -17.94 -3.84
N SER A 8 -2.98 -17.40 -4.95
CA SER A 8 -1.73 -17.83 -5.57
C SER A 8 -0.50 -17.41 -4.75
N PHE A 9 -0.47 -16.17 -4.28
CA PHE A 9 0.62 -15.64 -3.46
C PHE A 9 0.74 -16.40 -2.13
N ILE A 10 -0.37 -16.57 -1.40
CA ILE A 10 -0.39 -17.26 -0.11
C ILE A 10 0.08 -18.70 -0.26
N PHE A 11 -0.36 -19.40 -1.32
CA PHE A 11 0.07 -20.77 -1.59
C PHE A 11 1.61 -20.86 -1.76
N VAL A 12 2.21 -19.94 -2.53
CA VAL A 12 3.67 -19.90 -2.69
C VAL A 12 4.36 -19.62 -1.35
N MET A 13 3.88 -18.65 -0.58
CA MET A 13 4.49 -18.29 0.72
C MET A 13 4.42 -19.43 1.75
N GLN A 14 3.37 -20.24 1.71
CA GLN A 14 3.17 -21.33 2.68
C GLN A 14 3.82 -22.65 2.29
N HIS A 15 3.94 -22.94 0.99
CA HIS A 15 4.26 -24.29 0.53
C HIS A 15 5.47 -24.39 -0.41
N ALA A 16 5.97 -23.30 -0.97
CA ALA A 16 7.15 -23.35 -1.82
C ALA A 16 8.40 -23.70 -1.01
N ARG A 17 9.10 -24.78 -1.41
CA ARG A 17 10.34 -25.23 -0.75
C ARG A 17 11.61 -24.55 -1.30
N ASN A 18 11.50 -23.85 -2.42
CA ASN A 18 12.62 -23.15 -3.04
C ASN A 18 12.68 -21.70 -2.50
N CYS A 19 13.72 -21.40 -1.71
CA CYS A 19 13.91 -20.08 -1.10
C CYS A 19 14.07 -18.95 -2.13
N ALA A 20 14.77 -19.19 -3.24
CA ALA A 20 14.97 -18.18 -4.27
C ALA A 20 13.64 -17.83 -4.96
N PHE A 21 12.81 -18.84 -5.23
CA PHE A 21 11.47 -18.63 -5.79
C PHE A 21 10.55 -17.91 -4.80
N HIS A 22 10.63 -18.26 -3.51
CA HIS A 22 9.91 -17.56 -2.45
C HIS A 22 10.29 -16.08 -2.39
N GLU A 23 11.59 -15.77 -2.46
CA GLU A 23 12.09 -14.40 -2.48
C GLU A 23 11.62 -13.62 -3.72
N GLU A 24 11.69 -14.23 -4.91
CA GLU A 24 11.25 -13.61 -6.17
C GLU A 24 9.78 -13.17 -6.09
N VAL A 25 8.89 -14.10 -5.70
CA VAL A 25 7.45 -13.84 -5.59
C VAL A 25 7.16 -12.83 -4.48
N TYR A 26 7.85 -12.94 -3.34
CA TYR A 26 7.72 -11.99 -2.24
C TYR A 26 8.08 -10.57 -2.67
N ARG A 27 9.24 -10.39 -3.31
CA ARG A 27 9.69 -9.08 -3.80
C ARG A 27 8.70 -8.50 -4.80
N ALA A 28 8.25 -9.29 -5.77
CA ALA A 28 7.26 -8.88 -6.75
C ALA A 28 5.95 -8.40 -6.09
N TYR A 29 5.51 -9.06 -5.02
CA TYR A 29 4.30 -8.69 -4.27
C TYR A 29 4.48 -7.38 -3.47
N ILE A 30 5.59 -7.22 -2.74
CA ILE A 30 5.78 -6.04 -1.88
C ILE A 30 6.13 -4.75 -2.65
N THR A 31 6.64 -4.86 -3.87
CA THR A 31 6.95 -3.70 -4.74
C THR A 31 5.84 -3.42 -5.75
N GLN A 32 4.65 -3.99 -5.56
CA GLN A 32 3.50 -3.67 -6.40
C GLN A 32 3.17 -2.18 -6.32
N ALA A 33 2.90 -1.59 -7.49
CA ALA A 33 2.50 -0.19 -7.61
C ALA A 33 3.47 0.80 -6.91
N SER A 34 4.77 0.48 -6.94
CA SER A 34 5.82 1.29 -6.30
C SER A 34 6.90 1.79 -7.29
N ASN A 35 6.66 1.65 -8.60
CA ASN A 35 7.57 2.12 -9.66
C ASN A 35 6.83 2.31 -11.00
N GLY A 36 7.47 3.06 -11.92
CA GLY A 36 6.96 3.30 -13.27
C GLY A 36 5.62 4.04 -13.30
N ASP A 37 4.81 3.75 -14.32
CA ASP A 37 3.51 4.40 -14.52
C ASP A 37 2.45 4.03 -13.46
N LEU A 38 2.71 2.96 -12.69
CA LEU A 38 1.81 2.47 -11.64
C LEU A 38 2.28 2.87 -10.23
N ASP A 39 3.28 3.75 -10.10
CA ASP A 39 3.76 4.19 -8.79
C ASP A 39 2.71 5.02 -8.02
N ASN A 40 2.27 4.47 -6.89
CA ASN A 40 1.32 5.13 -5.99
C ASN A 40 1.98 6.11 -5.01
N THR A 41 3.30 6.14 -4.88
CA THR A 41 4.04 7.05 -3.99
C THR A 41 3.64 8.53 -4.17
N PRO A 42 3.65 9.11 -5.39
CA PRO A 42 3.23 10.49 -5.60
C PRO A 42 1.75 10.73 -5.26
N ILE A 43 0.88 9.75 -5.53
CA ILE A 43 -0.56 9.82 -5.24
C ILE A 43 -0.79 9.86 -3.72
N ILE A 44 -0.13 8.97 -2.96
CA ILE A 44 -0.21 8.95 -1.49
C ILE A 44 0.27 10.28 -0.91
N ASN A 45 1.39 10.83 -1.40
CA ASN A 45 1.90 12.13 -0.97
C ASN A 45 0.89 13.26 -1.21
N GLN A 46 0.23 13.26 -2.38
CA GLN A 46 -0.82 14.22 -2.69
C GLN A 46 -2.04 14.06 -1.78
N ILE A 47 -2.48 12.83 -1.51
CA ILE A 47 -3.58 12.54 -0.58
C ILE A 47 -3.25 13.06 0.82
N LEU A 48 -2.05 12.82 1.33
CA LEU A 48 -1.62 13.30 2.65
C LEU A 48 -1.62 14.84 2.72
N LYS A 49 -1.10 15.50 1.69
CA LYS A 49 -1.12 16.98 1.59
C LYS A 49 -2.55 17.53 1.60
N LEU A 50 -3.45 16.92 0.84
CA LEU A 50 -4.86 17.33 0.77
C LEU A 50 -5.59 17.06 2.10
N ARG A 51 -5.34 15.92 2.75
CA ARG A 51 -5.88 15.58 4.07
C ARG A 51 -5.44 16.58 5.13
N LEU A 52 -4.18 16.98 5.14
CA LEU A 52 -3.68 18.01 6.05
C LEU A 52 -4.34 19.37 5.76
N LYS A 53 -4.43 19.76 4.49
CA LYS A 53 -5.10 21.02 4.09
C LYS A 53 -6.56 21.05 4.57
N LYS A 54 -7.30 19.95 4.38
CA LYS A 54 -8.68 19.80 4.87
C LYS A 54 -8.76 19.95 6.40
N ALA A 55 -7.86 19.31 7.15
CA ALA A 55 -7.83 19.44 8.60
C ALA A 55 -7.63 20.89 9.04
N LYS A 56 -6.68 21.60 8.42
CA LYS A 56 -6.41 23.02 8.72
C LYS A 56 -7.59 23.93 8.39
N LEU A 57 -8.29 23.71 7.28
CA LEU A 57 -9.51 24.45 6.94
C LEU A 57 -10.63 24.26 7.97
N LEU A 58 -10.66 23.11 8.64
CA LEU A 58 -11.64 22.78 9.68
C LEU A 58 -11.14 23.11 11.11
N ASN A 59 -10.02 23.84 11.24
CA ASN A 59 -9.39 24.20 12.51
C ASN A 59 -8.90 23.02 13.36
N TYR A 60 -8.47 21.93 12.71
CA TYR A 60 -7.80 20.79 13.36
C TYR A 60 -6.29 20.79 13.10
N ASN A 61 -5.54 20.10 13.96
CA ASN A 61 -4.09 19.99 13.82
C ASN A 61 -3.68 19.03 12.70
N ASN A 62 -4.42 17.93 12.54
CA ASN A 62 -4.13 16.86 11.60
C ASN A 62 -5.43 16.15 11.16
N TYR A 63 -5.33 15.26 10.16
CA TYR A 63 -6.49 14.57 9.61
C TYR A 63 -7.08 13.50 10.53
N ALA A 64 -6.30 12.93 11.46
CA ALA A 64 -6.81 11.94 12.40
C ALA A 64 -7.84 12.56 13.36
N GLU A 65 -7.62 13.79 13.81
CA GLU A 65 -8.60 14.54 14.64
C GLU A 65 -9.93 14.76 13.91
N VAL A 66 -9.89 15.01 12.59
CA VAL A 66 -11.10 15.13 11.75
C VAL A 66 -11.86 13.80 11.73
N TYR A 67 -11.15 12.68 11.60
CA TYR A 67 -11.76 11.34 11.55
C TYR A 67 -12.41 10.97 12.88
N HIS A 68 -11.74 11.21 14.01
CA HIS A 68 -12.26 10.88 15.34
C HIS A 68 -13.55 11.61 15.72
N ARG A 69 -13.87 12.75 15.10
CA ARG A 69 -15.15 13.45 15.32
C ARG A 69 -16.29 13.02 14.41
N LEU A 70 -16.00 12.26 13.35
CA LEU A 70 -17.00 11.80 12.37
C LEU A 70 -17.53 10.39 12.69
N CYS A 71 -16.94 9.72 13.68
CA CYS A 71 -17.43 8.48 14.28
C CYS A 71 -18.21 8.80 15.56
#